data_AF-I2NM30-F1
#
_entry.id   AF-I2NM30-F1
#
_cell.length_a   1.000
_cell.length_b   1.000
_cell.length_c   1.000
_cell.angle_alpha   90.00
_cell.angle_beta   90.00
_cell.angle_gamma   90.00
#
_symmetry.space_group_name_H-M   'P 1'
#
loop_
_entity.id
_entity.type
_entity.pdbx_description
1 polymer ?
#
loop_
_entity_poly.entity_id
_entity_poly.type
_entity_poly.pdbx_seq_one_letter_code
_entity_poly.pdbx_strand_id
1 'polypeptide(L)'
;MNKVEDIIQSIEQSKEANNYFAMLTSSLVLIDICSSIEYRGQDKASCNRYQSWINQYLLLDDRPENTDYLDATNIWYLRCAMLHEGAANPNTQKKNYSKNAKKEVKNIVTVSYLDNPEKVFIADEGDNKAVLFFDIGCFVDIVLHSAKEWSINNLSKIQKAEKDIFSIAHVIEQNGMLTVVRKVSSR
;
A
#
# COMPACT_ATOMS: atom_id res chain seq x y z
N MET A 1 15.47 10.85 -11.30
CA MET A 1 14.55 9.95 -10.60
C MET A 1 13.53 10.82 -9.89
N ASN A 2 12.24 10.58 -10.12
CA ASN A 2 11.19 11.29 -9.40
C ASN A 2 10.94 10.60 -8.04
N LYS A 3 10.30 11.30 -7.10
CA LYS A 3 10.08 10.74 -5.74
C LYS A 3 9.33 9.40 -5.70
N VAL A 4 8.46 9.10 -6.66
CA VAL A 4 7.78 7.79 -6.69
C VAL A 4 8.78 6.68 -7.07
N GLU A 5 9.66 6.94 -8.04
CA GLU A 5 10.75 6.03 -8.40
C GLU A 5 11.72 5.82 -7.23
N ASP A 6 12.04 6.87 -6.45
CA ASP A 6 12.88 6.75 -5.25
C ASP A 6 12.26 5.80 -4.20
N ILE A 7 10.94 5.87 -4.01
CA ILE A 7 10.21 5.00 -3.07
C ILE A 7 10.16 3.56 -3.59
N ILE A 8 9.92 3.36 -4.89
CA ILE A 8 9.97 2.05 -5.53
C ILE A 8 11.35 1.41 -5.31
N GLN A 9 12.43 2.15 -5.56
CA GLN A 9 13.78 1.67 -5.33
C GLN A 9 14.04 1.32 -3.86
N SER A 10 13.51 2.12 -2.91
CA SER A 10 13.63 1.85 -1.47
C SER A 10 12.96 0.54 -1.06
N ILE A 11 11.83 0.21 -1.68
CA ILE A 11 11.13 -1.08 -1.46
C ILE A 11 11.93 -2.24 -2.07
N GLU A 12 12.50 -2.06 -3.27
CA GLU A 12 13.36 -3.07 -3.90
C GLU A 12 14.58 -3.39 -3.04
N GLN A 13 15.26 -2.37 -2.51
CA GLN A 13 16.37 -2.56 -1.58
C GLN A 13 15.94 -3.27 -0.29
N SER A 14 14.73 -2.97 0.21
CA SER A 14 14.17 -3.69 1.36
C SER A 14 13.93 -5.16 1.04
N LYS A 15 13.50 -5.48 -0.19
CA LYS A 15 13.34 -6.86 -0.66
C LYS A 15 14.68 -7.59 -0.75
N GLU A 16 15.70 -6.96 -1.34
CA GLU A 16 17.07 -7.52 -1.42
C GLU A 16 17.65 -7.83 -0.04
N ALA A 17 17.39 -6.95 0.94
CA ALA A 17 17.79 -7.14 2.33
C ALA A 17 16.91 -8.11 3.13
N ASN A 18 15.88 -8.72 2.51
CA ASN A 18 14.86 -9.53 3.19
C ASN A 18 14.19 -8.81 4.38
N ASN A 19 14.02 -7.49 4.29
CA ASN A 19 13.33 -6.69 5.29
C ASN A 19 11.81 -6.69 5.02
N TYR A 20 11.14 -7.78 5.40
CA TYR A 20 9.71 -8.01 5.15
C TYR A 20 8.80 -6.91 5.69
N PHE A 21 9.09 -6.44 6.91
CA PHE A 21 8.33 -5.36 7.53
C PHE A 21 8.45 -4.07 6.72
N ALA A 22 9.68 -3.66 6.37
CA ALA A 22 9.89 -2.44 5.60
C ALA A 22 9.30 -2.54 4.19
N MET A 23 9.48 -3.66 3.48
CA MET A 23 8.94 -3.80 2.13
C MET A 23 7.40 -3.79 2.14
N LEU A 24 6.75 -4.53 3.06
CA LEU A 24 5.29 -4.59 3.12
C LEU A 24 4.68 -3.23 3.50
N THR A 25 5.14 -2.63 4.59
CA THR A 25 4.61 -1.35 5.05
C THR A 25 4.85 -0.24 4.03
N SER A 26 6.02 -0.22 3.39
CA SER A 26 6.33 0.75 2.34
C SER A 26 5.50 0.51 1.07
N SER A 27 5.22 -0.74 0.69
CA SER A 27 4.30 -1.05 -0.41
C SER A 27 2.87 -0.57 -0.14
N LEU A 28 2.36 -0.73 1.08
CA LEU A 28 1.03 -0.22 1.46
C LEU A 28 0.99 1.31 1.41
N VAL A 29 2.07 1.98 1.86
CA VAL A 29 2.22 3.44 1.75
C VAL A 29 2.35 3.90 0.30
N LEU A 30 3.04 3.14 -0.56
CA LEU A 30 3.18 3.45 -1.98
C LEU A 30 1.80 3.49 -2.68
N ILE A 31 0.89 2.56 -2.36
CA ILE A 31 -0.49 2.60 -2.88
C ILE A 31 -1.22 3.86 -2.42
N ASP A 32 -1.09 4.27 -1.15
CA ASP A 32 -1.65 5.54 -0.66
C ASP A 32 -1.11 6.74 -1.46
N ILE A 33 0.20 6.77 -1.74
CA ILE A 33 0.84 7.84 -2.50
C ILE A 33 0.32 7.86 -3.94
N CYS A 34 0.38 6.72 -4.64
CA CYS A 34 -0.10 6.60 -6.02
C CYS A 34 -1.58 6.98 -6.14
N SER A 35 -2.44 6.48 -5.25
CA SER A 35 -3.87 6.80 -5.25
C SER A 35 -4.15 8.28 -4.92
N SER A 36 -3.38 8.89 -4.02
CA SER A 36 -3.50 10.32 -3.71
C SER A 36 -3.08 11.20 -4.89
N ILE A 37 -2.07 10.79 -5.66
CA ILE A 37 -1.64 11.50 -6.87
C ILE A 37 -2.69 11.33 -7.98
N GLU A 38 -3.15 10.10 -8.19
CA GLU A 38 -4.09 9.73 -9.26
C GLU A 38 -5.40 10.52 -9.18
N TYR A 39 -5.98 10.59 -7.98
CA TYR A 39 -7.27 11.24 -7.74
C TYR A 39 -7.13 12.61 -7.07
N ARG A 40 -5.97 13.26 -7.25
CA ARG A 40 -5.71 14.60 -6.72
C ARG A 40 -6.75 15.60 -7.23
N GLY A 41 -7.29 16.41 -6.32
CA GLY A 41 -8.32 17.41 -6.63
C GLY A 41 -9.73 16.86 -6.83
N GLN A 42 -9.92 15.54 -6.67
CA GLN A 42 -11.25 14.94 -6.64
C GLN A 42 -11.76 14.88 -5.19
N ASP A 43 -13.06 15.13 -5.01
CA ASP A 43 -13.76 14.92 -3.75
C ASP A 43 -14.01 13.42 -3.52
N LYS A 44 -12.93 12.73 -3.13
CA LYS A 44 -12.95 11.30 -2.80
C LYS A 44 -12.28 11.06 -1.45
N ALA A 45 -12.98 10.35 -0.57
CA ALA A 45 -12.42 9.86 0.68
C ALA A 45 -11.18 8.97 0.44
N SER A 46 -10.27 8.91 1.42
CA SER A 46 -9.01 8.15 1.32
C SER A 46 -9.23 6.67 1.00
N CYS A 47 -10.21 6.03 1.66
CA CYS A 47 -10.56 4.64 1.39
C CYS A 47 -10.99 4.43 -0.07
N ASN A 48 -11.81 5.34 -0.61
CA ASN A 48 -12.32 5.24 -1.97
C ASN A 48 -11.19 5.42 -3.00
N ARG A 49 -10.28 6.38 -2.78
CA ARG A 49 -9.10 6.55 -3.65
C ARG A 49 -8.21 5.33 -3.64
N TYR A 50 -7.87 4.82 -2.46
CA TYR A 50 -7.02 3.65 -2.30
C TYR A 50 -7.60 2.42 -2.99
N GLN A 51 -8.88 2.12 -2.72
CA GLN A 51 -9.55 0.97 -3.33
C GLN A 51 -9.75 1.13 -4.84
N SER A 52 -10.06 2.34 -5.32
CA SER A 52 -10.18 2.59 -6.76
C SER A 52 -8.84 2.37 -7.48
N TRP A 53 -7.73 2.82 -6.88
CA TRP A 53 -6.41 2.61 -7.47
C TRP A 53 -6.07 1.13 -7.55
N ILE A 54 -6.34 0.35 -6.50
CA ILE A 54 -6.14 -1.10 -6.53
C ILE A 54 -6.95 -1.73 -7.66
N ASN A 55 -8.27 -1.47 -7.71
CA ASN A 55 -9.14 -2.09 -8.70
C ASN A 55 -8.77 -1.72 -10.14
N GLN A 56 -8.15 -0.56 -10.35
CA GLN A 56 -7.83 -0.05 -11.68
C GLN A 56 -6.41 -0.40 -12.14
N TYR A 57 -5.45 -0.43 -11.21
CA TYR A 57 -4.02 -0.47 -11.56
C TYR A 57 -3.27 -1.64 -10.96
N LEU A 58 -3.78 -2.27 -9.89
CA LEU A 58 -3.11 -3.44 -9.36
C LEU A 58 -3.29 -4.57 -10.38
N LEU A 59 -2.20 -5.00 -11.01
CA LEU A 59 -2.17 -6.01 -12.08
C LEU A 59 -2.37 -7.40 -11.48
N LEU A 60 -3.62 -7.61 -11.09
CA LEU A 60 -4.10 -8.76 -10.36
C LEU A 60 -4.29 -10.00 -11.26
N ASP A 61 -4.17 -9.87 -12.58
CA ASP A 61 -4.29 -11.00 -13.51
C ASP A 61 -2.99 -11.85 -13.57
N ASP A 62 -1.88 -11.34 -13.03
CA ASP A 62 -0.60 -12.05 -12.91
C ASP A 62 -0.49 -12.89 -11.61
N ARG A 63 -1.63 -13.21 -10.98
CA ARG A 63 -1.68 -13.90 -9.69
C ARG A 63 -1.54 -15.42 -9.81
N PRO A 64 -0.88 -16.10 -8.85
CA PRO A 64 -1.06 -17.53 -8.66
C PRO A 64 -2.53 -17.87 -8.40
N GLU A 65 -3.00 -19.06 -8.81
CA GLU A 65 -4.35 -19.53 -8.46
C GLU A 65 -4.54 -19.56 -6.91
N ASN A 66 -5.74 -19.18 -6.42
CA ASN A 66 -6.12 -18.96 -5.00
C ASN A 66 -5.65 -17.65 -4.34
N THR A 67 -6.23 -16.51 -4.74
CA THR A 67 -6.06 -15.23 -4.04
C THR A 67 -7.38 -14.54 -3.71
N ASP A 68 -8.40 -15.28 -3.31
CA ASP A 68 -9.74 -14.74 -2.98
C ASP A 68 -9.69 -13.58 -1.96
N TYR A 69 -8.59 -13.50 -1.20
CA TYR A 69 -8.37 -12.51 -0.17
C TYR A 69 -7.61 -11.25 -0.64
N LEU A 70 -6.97 -11.26 -1.80
CA LEU A 70 -6.27 -10.11 -2.38
C LEU A 70 -7.24 -9.20 -3.16
N ASP A 71 -8.26 -8.68 -2.47
CA ASP A 71 -9.13 -7.64 -3.02
C ASP A 71 -8.84 -6.27 -2.40
N ALA A 72 -9.30 -5.21 -3.07
CA ALA A 72 -9.09 -3.84 -2.64
C ALA A 72 -9.57 -3.59 -1.20
N THR A 73 -10.63 -4.25 -0.77
CA THR A 73 -11.21 -4.08 0.55
C THR A 73 -10.32 -4.71 1.62
N ASN A 74 -9.93 -5.97 1.46
CA ASN A 74 -9.02 -6.67 2.37
C ASN A 74 -7.66 -5.97 2.47
N ILE A 75 -7.09 -5.53 1.35
CA ILE A 75 -5.82 -4.79 1.33
C ILE A 75 -5.96 -3.45 2.09
N TRP A 76 -7.08 -2.74 1.92
CA TRP A 76 -7.36 -1.51 2.68
C TRP A 76 -7.41 -1.76 4.20
N TYR A 77 -8.10 -2.82 4.63
CA TYR A 77 -8.21 -3.11 6.05
C TYR A 77 -6.89 -3.63 6.64
N LEU A 78 -6.12 -4.44 5.89
CA LEU A 78 -4.76 -4.84 6.26
C LEU A 78 -3.87 -3.60 6.46
N ARG A 79 -3.89 -2.67 5.50
CA ARG A 79 -3.18 -1.39 5.61
C ARG A 79 -3.53 -0.66 6.90
N CYS A 80 -4.82 -0.55 7.22
CA CYS A 80 -5.25 0.14 8.43
C CYS A 80 -4.80 -0.58 9.71
N ALA A 81 -4.90 -1.91 9.77
CA ALA A 81 -4.47 -2.69 10.92
C ALA A 81 -2.95 -2.56 11.14
N MET A 82 -2.16 -2.67 10.07
CA MET A 82 -0.71 -2.59 10.17
C MET A 82 -0.23 -1.19 10.55
N LEU A 83 -0.74 -0.14 9.89
CA LEU A 83 -0.20 1.21 10.04
C LEU A 83 -0.73 1.96 11.28
N HIS A 84 -1.95 1.65 11.75
CA HIS A 84 -2.53 2.35 12.91
C HIS A 84 -2.43 1.55 14.20
N GLU A 85 -2.40 0.22 14.12
CA GLU A 85 -2.53 -0.65 15.28
C GLU A 85 -1.34 -1.60 15.45
N GLY A 86 -0.43 -1.67 14.47
CA GLY A 86 0.67 -2.64 14.48
C GLY A 86 0.18 -4.09 14.40
N ALA A 87 -1.02 -4.32 13.87
CA ALA A 87 -1.66 -5.62 13.81
C ALA A 87 -1.70 -6.16 12.37
N ALA A 88 -1.54 -7.47 12.21
CA ALA A 88 -1.73 -8.15 10.93
C ALA A 88 -3.19 -8.54 10.66
N ASN A 89 -4.06 -8.45 11.66
CA ASN A 89 -5.44 -8.93 11.57
C ASN A 89 -6.42 -7.79 11.24
N PRO A 90 -7.05 -7.76 10.04
CA PRO A 90 -8.02 -6.72 9.65
C PRO A 90 -9.29 -6.73 10.51
N ASN A 91 -9.56 -7.83 11.23
CA ASN A 91 -10.68 -7.92 12.15
C ASN A 91 -10.55 -7.00 13.36
N THR A 92 -9.40 -6.39 13.64
CA THR A 92 -9.33 -5.40 14.73
C THR A 92 -10.30 -4.23 14.50
N GLN A 93 -10.68 -3.97 13.25
CA GLN A 93 -11.68 -3.00 12.83
C GLN A 93 -13.11 -3.60 12.70
N LYS A 94 -13.44 -4.59 13.56
CA LYS A 94 -14.62 -5.52 13.48
C LYS A 94 -15.89 -4.98 12.86
N LYS A 95 -16.38 -3.81 13.29
CA LYS A 95 -17.71 -3.30 12.84
C LYS A 95 -17.75 -2.93 11.36
N ASN A 96 -16.63 -2.52 10.79
CA ASN A 96 -16.55 -2.08 9.40
C ASN A 96 -16.04 -3.20 8.49
N TYR A 97 -15.10 -4.03 8.96
CA TYR A 97 -14.54 -5.11 8.15
C TYR A 97 -15.58 -6.17 7.78
N SER A 98 -16.31 -6.71 8.76
CA SER A 98 -17.31 -7.78 8.54
C SER A 98 -18.47 -7.38 7.62
N LYS A 99 -18.74 -6.08 7.49
CA LYS A 99 -19.79 -5.56 6.59
C LYS A 99 -19.33 -5.43 5.14
N ASN A 100 -18.04 -5.26 4.91
CA ASN A 100 -17.51 -4.85 3.60
C ASN A 100 -16.65 -5.93 2.93
N ALA A 101 -16.07 -6.86 3.70
CA ALA A 101 -15.26 -7.93 3.14
C ALA A 101 -16.12 -8.88 2.29
N LYS A 102 -15.67 -9.19 1.07
CA LYS A 102 -16.32 -10.20 0.21
C LYS A 102 -16.25 -11.59 0.83
N LYS A 103 -15.14 -11.88 1.52
CA LYS A 103 -14.91 -13.10 2.28
C LYS A 103 -14.23 -12.71 3.60
N GLU A 104 -14.93 -12.89 4.71
CA GLU A 104 -14.38 -12.62 6.04
C GLU A 104 -13.33 -13.67 6.39
N VAL A 105 -12.23 -13.21 6.99
CA VAL A 105 -11.17 -14.07 7.53
C VAL A 105 -11.37 -14.16 9.03
N LYS A 106 -11.32 -15.35 9.65
CA LYS A 106 -11.45 -15.42 11.12
C LYS A 106 -10.21 -14.92 11.82
N ASN A 107 -9.04 -15.29 11.30
CA ASN A 107 -7.76 -14.83 11.80
C ASN A 107 -6.69 -14.84 10.70
N ILE A 108 -5.77 -13.89 10.78
CA ILE A 108 -4.55 -13.91 9.98
C ILE A 108 -3.41 -14.31 10.90
N VAL A 109 -2.78 -15.44 10.60
CA VAL A 109 -1.63 -15.95 11.34
C VAL A 109 -0.38 -15.69 10.52
N THR A 110 0.59 -14.99 11.12
CA THR A 110 1.95 -14.93 10.59
C THR A 110 2.56 -16.31 10.76
N VAL A 111 3.00 -16.91 9.66
CA VAL A 111 3.72 -18.18 9.74
C VAL A 111 5.20 -17.92 9.63
N SER A 112 5.86 -18.06 10.77
CA SER A 112 7.31 -17.98 10.91
C SER A 112 7.85 -19.41 10.90
N TYR A 113 8.58 -19.79 9.85
CA TYR A 113 9.42 -20.99 9.89
C TYR A 113 10.83 -20.57 10.31
N LEU A 114 11.54 -21.41 11.09
CA LEU A 114 12.90 -21.10 11.57
C LEU A 114 13.87 -20.76 10.43
N ASP A 115 13.68 -21.35 9.25
CA ASP A 115 14.51 -21.12 8.06
C ASP A 115 13.93 -20.02 7.13
N ASN A 116 12.76 -19.46 7.47
CA ASN A 116 12.02 -18.56 6.61
C ASN A 116 11.22 -17.52 7.43
N PRO A 117 11.83 -16.37 7.78
CA PRO A 117 11.14 -15.36 8.57
C PRO A 117 9.89 -14.87 7.80
N GLU A 118 8.74 -14.95 8.48
CA GLU A 118 7.40 -14.43 8.14
C GLU A 118 7.20 -13.96 6.69
N LYS A 119 7.08 -14.91 5.77
CA LYS A 119 6.81 -14.63 4.35
C LYS A 119 5.33 -14.63 3.99
N VAL A 120 4.53 -15.24 4.83
CA VAL A 120 3.17 -15.64 4.49
C VAL A 120 2.23 -15.36 5.64
N PHE A 121 1.14 -14.68 5.32
CA PHE A 121 -0.06 -14.65 6.12
C PHE A 121 -0.97 -15.80 5.69
N ILE A 122 -1.48 -16.54 6.66
CA ILE A 122 -2.46 -17.61 6.44
C ILE A 122 -3.79 -17.18 7.05
N ALA A 123 -4.88 -17.43 6.32
CA ALA A 123 -6.23 -17.27 6.78
C ALA A 123 -6.69 -18.57 7.43
N ASP A 124 -7.04 -18.50 8.71
CA ASP A 124 -7.77 -19.56 9.38
C ASP A 124 -9.25 -19.51 8.94
N GLU A 125 -9.70 -20.53 8.22
CA GLU A 125 -11.11 -20.68 7.82
C GLU A 125 -11.92 -21.45 8.89
N GLY A 126 -11.28 -22.04 9.90
CA GLY A 126 -11.84 -23.04 10.82
C GLY A 126 -11.68 -24.48 10.32
N ASP A 127 -12.16 -25.45 11.10
CA ASP A 127 -12.15 -26.89 10.75
C ASP A 127 -10.77 -27.45 10.39
N ASN A 128 -9.71 -26.98 11.07
CA ASN A 128 -8.31 -27.30 10.77
C ASN A 128 -7.87 -26.96 9.33
N LYS A 129 -8.61 -26.08 8.64
CA LYS A 129 -8.29 -25.62 7.30
C LYS A 129 -7.69 -24.23 7.35
N ALA A 130 -6.45 -24.15 6.90
CA ALA A 130 -5.73 -22.89 6.75
C ALA A 130 -5.39 -22.71 5.27
N VAL A 131 -5.68 -21.53 4.72
CA VAL A 131 -5.43 -21.20 3.32
C VAL A 131 -4.49 -20.02 3.21
N LEU A 132 -3.67 -19.98 2.16
CA LEU A 132 -2.82 -18.84 1.88
C LEU A 132 -3.68 -17.57 1.81
N PHE A 133 -3.45 -16.64 2.75
CA PHE A 133 -4.12 -15.36 2.73
C PHE A 133 -3.33 -14.39 1.84
N PHE A 134 -2.01 -14.34 2.05
CA PHE A 134 -1.15 -13.35 1.42
C PHE A 134 0.31 -13.81 1.47
N ASP A 135 0.92 -14.01 0.31
CA ASP A 135 2.38 -14.07 0.19
C ASP A 135 2.90 -12.64 0.07
N ILE A 136 3.74 -12.22 1.03
CA ILE A 136 4.22 -10.84 1.09
C ILE A 136 5.12 -10.53 -0.10
N GLY A 137 5.97 -11.47 -0.52
CA GLY A 137 6.85 -11.28 -1.68
C GLY A 137 6.06 -11.10 -2.97
N CYS A 138 5.10 -12.00 -3.21
CA CYS A 138 4.23 -11.93 -4.39
C CYS A 138 3.42 -10.64 -4.41
N PHE A 139 2.82 -10.24 -3.27
CA PHE A 139 2.09 -8.98 -3.19
C PHE A 139 2.99 -7.77 -3.48
N VAL A 140 4.16 -7.71 -2.86
CA VAL A 140 5.11 -6.61 -3.06
C VAL A 140 5.52 -6.54 -4.53
N ASP A 141 5.75 -7.67 -5.19
CA ASP A 141 6.07 -7.72 -6.62
C ASP A 141 4.95 -7.18 -7.50
N ILE A 142 3.70 -7.57 -7.22
CA ILE A 142 2.53 -7.03 -7.93
C ILE A 142 2.44 -5.52 -7.72
N VAL A 143 2.61 -5.03 -6.49
CA VAL A 143 2.56 -3.58 -6.19
C VAL A 143 3.68 -2.84 -6.91
N LEU A 144 4.92 -3.34 -6.89
CA LEU A 144 6.05 -2.70 -7.57
C LEU A 144 5.84 -2.65 -9.07
N HIS A 145 5.42 -3.76 -9.68
CA HIS A 145 5.13 -3.81 -11.11
C HIS A 145 4.01 -2.83 -11.49
N SER A 146 2.90 -2.88 -10.76
CA SER A 146 1.74 -2.00 -10.98
C SER A 146 2.10 -0.52 -10.80
N ALA A 147 2.88 -0.18 -9.77
CA ALA A 147 3.29 1.19 -9.51
C ALA A 147 4.27 1.72 -10.57
N LYS A 148 5.19 0.87 -11.06
CA LYS A 148 6.08 1.20 -12.18
C LYS A 148 5.29 1.50 -13.44
N GLU A 149 4.40 0.59 -13.86
CA GLU A 149 3.54 0.78 -15.03
C GLU A 149 2.67 2.04 -14.90
N TRP A 150 2.05 2.24 -13.74
CA TRP A 150 1.27 3.45 -13.46
C TRP A 150 2.15 4.70 -13.55
N SER A 151 3.37 4.68 -13.02
CA SER A 151 4.26 5.85 -12.98
C SER A 151 4.70 6.30 -14.36
N ILE A 152 5.02 5.36 -15.25
CA ILE A 152 5.39 5.62 -16.65
C ILE A 152 4.25 6.36 -17.35
N ASN A 153 3.02 5.90 -17.14
CA ASN A 153 1.82 6.46 -17.78
C ASN A 153 1.31 7.76 -17.13
N ASN A 154 1.81 8.14 -15.94
CA ASN A 154 1.29 9.26 -15.16
C ASN A 154 2.37 10.29 -14.75
N LEU A 155 3.47 10.37 -15.50
CA LEU A 155 4.60 11.26 -15.19
C LEU A 155 4.20 12.72 -14.93
N SER A 156 3.28 13.27 -15.73
CA SER A 156 2.81 14.65 -15.54
C SER A 156 2.03 14.87 -14.24
N LYS A 157 1.31 13.87 -13.74
CA LYS A 157 0.64 13.92 -12.43
C LYS A 157 1.67 13.86 -11.31
N ILE A 158 2.68 13.01 -11.46
CA ILE A 158 3.78 12.87 -10.50
C ILE A 158 4.55 14.18 -10.36
N GLN A 159 4.96 14.80 -11.47
CA GLN A 159 5.68 16.08 -11.46
C GLN A 159 4.90 17.19 -10.75
N LYS A 160 3.57 17.26 -10.95
CA LYS A 160 2.70 18.22 -10.25
C LYS A 160 2.60 17.94 -8.75
N ALA A 161 2.74 16.68 -8.34
CA ALA A 161 2.62 16.26 -6.95
C ALA A 161 3.95 16.16 -6.21
N GLU A 162 5.08 16.16 -6.90
CA GLU A 162 6.41 15.89 -6.37
C GLU A 162 6.79 16.76 -5.16
N LYS A 163 6.45 18.04 -5.22
CA LYS A 163 6.70 19.00 -4.13
C LYS A 163 5.91 18.69 -2.86
N ASP A 164 4.84 17.91 -2.97
CA ASP A 164 3.92 17.60 -1.88
C ASP A 164 4.14 16.22 -1.27
N ILE A 165 4.84 15.33 -1.98
CA ILE A 165 5.20 14.02 -1.44
C ILE A 165 6.14 14.24 -0.25
N PHE A 166 5.74 13.75 0.93
CA PHE A 166 6.39 13.94 2.23
C PHE A 166 6.52 15.39 2.71
N SER A 167 5.72 16.32 2.16
CA SER A 167 5.83 17.72 2.59
C SER A 167 4.50 18.47 2.70
N ILE A 168 4.39 19.25 3.77
CA ILE A 168 3.30 20.19 4.02
C ILE A 168 3.66 21.63 3.59
N ALA A 169 4.91 21.85 3.20
CA ALA A 169 5.46 23.14 2.79
C ALA A 169 6.58 22.93 1.75
N HIS A 170 6.96 23.97 1.02
CA HIS A 170 8.16 23.93 0.18
C HIS A 170 9.06 25.10 0.50
N VAL A 171 10.37 24.89 0.33
CA VAL A 171 11.36 25.94 0.53
C VAL A 171 11.65 26.59 -0.81
N ILE A 172 11.60 27.92 -0.85
CA ILE A 172 12.05 28.73 -1.98
C ILE A 172 13.27 29.51 -1.53
N GLU A 173 14.34 29.44 -2.32
CA GLU A 173 15.50 30.31 -2.15
C GLU A 173 15.32 31.56 -3.02
N GLN A 174 15.37 32.74 -2.40
CA GLN A 174 15.39 34.02 -3.08
C GLN A 174 16.43 34.91 -2.44
N ASN A 175 17.40 35.38 -3.24
CA ASN A 175 18.50 36.25 -2.79
C ASN A 175 19.31 35.68 -1.61
N GLY A 176 19.56 34.37 -1.61
CA GLY A 176 20.30 33.68 -0.54
C GLY A 176 19.50 33.48 0.76
N MET A 177 18.22 33.83 0.78
CA MET A 177 17.32 33.59 1.91
C MET A 177 16.36 32.45 1.60
N LEU A 178 16.31 31.46 2.50
CA LEU A 178 15.37 30.35 2.44
C LEU A 178 14.03 30.76 3.06
N THR A 179 12.97 30.70 2.26
CA THR A 179 11.60 31.01 2.70
C THR A 179 10.75 29.76 2.66
N VAL A 180 10.10 29.43 3.77
CA VAL A 180 9.15 28.32 3.86
C VAL A 180 7.77 28.78 3.39
N VAL A 181 7.30 28.23 2.28
CA VAL A 181 5.96 28.46 1.74
C VAL A 181 5.06 27.29 2.13
N ARG A 182 4.13 27.55 3.05
CA ARG A 182 3.17 26.54 3.53
C ARG A 182 2.01 26.41 2.54
N LYS A 183 1.49 25.19 2.37
CA LYS A 183 0.23 24.99 1.66
C LYS A 183 -0.92 25.63 2.44
N VAL A 184 -1.75 26.42 1.77
CA VAL A 184 -3.08 26.74 2.29
C VAL A 184 -3.91 25.46 2.17
N SER A 185 -4.31 24.87 3.29
CA SER A 185 -5.16 23.70 3.30
C SER A 185 -6.52 24.09 2.74
N SER A 186 -6.86 23.67 1.52
CA SER A 186 -8.25 23.53 1.11
C SER A 186 -8.83 22.39 1.92
N ARG A 187 -9.45 22.72 3.06
CA ARG A 187 -10.35 21.82 3.76
C ARG A 187 -11.58 21.55 2.89
#